data_AF-A0A7C7U786-F1
#
_entry.id   AF-A0A7C7U786-F1
#
_cell.length_a   1.000
_cell.length_b   1.000
_cell.length_c   1.000
_cell.angle_alpha   90.00
_cell.angle_beta   90.00
_cell.angle_gamma   90.00
#
_symmetry.space_group_name_H-M   'P 1'
#
loop_
_entity.id
_entity.type
_entity.pdbx_description
1 polymer ?
#
loop_
_entity_poly.entity_id
_entity_poly.type
_entity_poly.pdbx_seq_one_letter_code
_entity_poly.pdbx_strand_id
1 'polypeptide(L)'
;MPSYFHAIHCDPQFAAEEDWQALENLVAAADTRGLLLTIQFNPAWSTVVGSDPARATQIESWVASGHEVGGHHHVLTHPAGWDGYSSEAADSTTAGYLGDMNDWLAALTSMLPSSVANRDGLEPRRRLPRWSGLPDRRLGFDSEPLRRGLRDRLSGTTLLCGGAPIIFGCLSVISKNWK
;
A
#
# COMPACT_ATOMS: atom_id res chain seq x y z
N MET A 1 1.85 -17.86 10.67
CA MET A 1 1.62 -16.59 9.94
C MET A 1 0.15 -16.22 10.09
N PRO A 2 -0.19 -14.92 10.19
CA PRO A 2 -1.59 -14.49 10.15
C PRO A 2 -2.19 -14.90 8.79
N SER A 3 -3.46 -15.30 8.78
CA SER A 3 -4.20 -15.68 7.57
C SER A 3 -4.97 -14.52 6.92
N TYR A 4 -4.91 -13.32 7.50
CA TYR A 4 -5.65 -12.15 7.06
C TYR A 4 -4.88 -10.86 7.36
N PHE A 5 -5.26 -9.77 6.67
CA PHE A 5 -4.77 -8.40 6.86
C PHE A 5 -5.96 -7.43 6.81
N HIS A 6 -5.82 -6.25 7.38
CA HIS A 6 -6.83 -5.19 7.33
C HIS A 6 -6.37 -4.10 6.37
N ALA A 7 -7.01 -3.99 5.21
CA ALA A 7 -6.79 -2.88 4.30
C ALA A 7 -7.82 -1.79 4.55
N ILE A 8 -7.34 -0.55 4.70
CA ILE A 8 -8.15 0.64 4.83
C ILE A 8 -7.91 1.48 3.57
N HIS A 9 -8.92 1.56 2.71
CA HIS A 9 -8.90 2.52 1.60
C HIS A 9 -9.29 3.88 2.17
N CYS A 10 -8.36 4.83 2.07
CA CYS A 10 -8.59 6.22 2.42
C CYS A 10 -8.94 6.93 1.12
N ASP A 11 -10.18 6.79 0.66
CA ASP A 11 -10.65 7.19 -0.67
C ASP A 11 -11.76 8.25 -0.64
N PRO A 12 -11.63 9.35 0.14
CA PRO A 12 -12.60 10.42 0.08
C PRO A 12 -12.54 11.11 -1.30
N GLN A 13 -13.68 11.62 -1.75
CA GLN A 13 -13.73 12.47 -2.95
C GLN A 13 -12.94 13.77 -2.72
N PHE A 14 -12.92 14.26 -1.48
CA PHE A 14 -12.13 15.40 -1.01
C PHE A 14 -11.66 15.09 0.41
N ALA A 15 -10.35 15.09 0.66
CA ALA A 15 -9.82 14.92 2.00
C ALA A 15 -9.79 16.27 2.73
N ALA A 16 -10.20 16.27 3.99
CA ALA A 16 -10.20 17.42 4.88
C ALA A 16 -9.46 17.11 6.20
N GLU A 17 -9.38 18.12 7.07
CA GLU A 17 -8.77 18.00 8.40
C GLU A 17 -9.47 16.91 9.25
N GLU A 18 -10.79 16.85 9.15
CA GLU A 18 -11.61 15.90 9.88
C GLU A 18 -11.33 14.45 9.45
N ASP A 19 -11.03 14.22 8.18
CA ASP A 19 -10.64 12.90 7.67
C ASP A 19 -9.28 12.48 8.23
N TRP A 20 -8.33 13.42 8.31
CA TRP A 20 -7.02 13.17 8.92
C TRP A 20 -7.16 12.79 10.39
N GLN A 21 -7.94 13.54 11.17
CA GLN A 21 -8.20 13.23 12.57
C GLN A 21 -8.89 11.87 12.74
N ALA A 22 -9.83 11.52 11.85
CA ALA A 22 -10.47 10.22 11.86
C ALA A 22 -9.46 9.08 11.61
N LEU A 23 -8.53 9.28 10.68
CA LEU A 23 -7.45 8.33 10.39
C LEU A 23 -6.50 8.17 11.58
N GLU A 24 -6.07 9.26 12.22
CA GLU A 24 -5.23 9.21 13.42
C GLU A 24 -5.90 8.41 14.54
N ASN A 25 -7.19 8.66 14.79
CA ASN A 25 -7.97 7.94 15.77
C ASN A 25 -8.10 6.45 15.43
N LEU A 26 -8.27 6.11 14.14
CA LEU A 26 -8.32 4.72 13.69
C LEU A 26 -6.99 4.00 13.91
N VAL A 27 -5.86 4.63 13.57
CA VAL A 27 -4.53 4.04 13.77
C VAL A 27 -4.24 3.84 15.26
N ALA A 28 -4.49 4.86 16.09
CA ALA A 28 -4.35 4.74 17.54
C ALA A 28 -5.24 3.63 18.13
N ALA A 29 -6.48 3.49 17.62
CA ALA A 29 -7.37 2.41 18.01
C ALA A 29 -6.85 1.02 17.58
N ALA A 30 -6.21 0.90 16.42
CA ALA A 30 -5.58 -0.33 15.98
C ALA A 30 -4.37 -0.70 16.84
N ASP A 31 -3.51 0.28 17.15
CA ASP A 31 -2.34 0.13 18.01
C ASP A 31 -2.72 -0.40 19.40
N THR A 32 -3.72 0.21 20.04
CA THR A 32 -4.20 -0.23 21.37
C THR A 32 -4.74 -1.67 21.38
N ARG A 33 -5.05 -2.23 20.21
CA ARG A 33 -5.54 -3.60 20.02
C ARG A 33 -4.49 -4.55 19.44
N GLY A 34 -3.27 -4.07 19.19
CA GLY A 34 -2.20 -4.85 18.55
C GLY A 34 -2.52 -5.27 17.12
N LEU A 35 -3.30 -4.46 16.39
CA LEU A 35 -3.69 -4.72 15.01
C LEU A 35 -2.80 -3.91 14.05
N LEU A 36 -2.29 -4.57 13.02
CA LEU A 36 -1.59 -3.91 11.91
C LEU A 36 -2.59 -3.59 10.79
N LEU A 37 -2.42 -2.41 10.21
CA LEU A 37 -3.24 -1.89 9.11
C LEU A 37 -2.38 -1.75 7.85
N THR A 38 -3.00 -1.96 6.70
CA THR A 38 -2.50 -1.52 5.39
C THR A 38 -3.34 -0.32 4.96
N ILE A 39 -2.77 0.88 5.02
CA ILE A 39 -3.44 2.15 4.75
C ILE A 39 -3.16 2.55 3.30
N GLN A 40 -4.19 2.78 2.50
CA GLN A 40 -4.03 3.13 1.08
C GLN A 40 -4.63 4.51 0.80
N PHE A 41 -3.78 5.48 0.49
CA PHE A 41 -4.17 6.87 0.22
C PHE A 41 -4.54 7.07 -1.24
N ASN A 42 -5.72 7.62 -1.50
CA ASN A 42 -6.01 8.16 -2.82
C ASN A 42 -5.38 9.56 -3.02
N PRO A 43 -5.41 10.11 -4.25
CA PRO A 43 -4.80 11.40 -4.54
C PRO A 43 -5.36 12.59 -3.77
N ALA A 44 -6.60 12.52 -3.25
CA ALA A 44 -7.20 13.60 -2.49
C ALA A 44 -6.41 13.94 -1.21
N TRP A 45 -5.66 12.99 -0.66
CA TRP A 45 -4.81 13.19 0.53
C TRP A 45 -3.57 14.03 0.30
N SER A 46 -3.13 14.20 -0.97
CA SER A 46 -1.91 14.95 -1.30
C SER A 46 -1.90 16.36 -0.73
N THR A 47 -3.05 17.04 -0.75
CA THR A 47 -3.18 18.40 -0.21
C THR A 47 -3.14 18.40 1.31
N VAL A 48 -3.91 17.50 1.95
CA VAL A 48 -3.98 17.42 3.41
C VAL A 48 -2.62 17.06 4.01
N VAL A 49 -1.98 15.99 3.51
CA VAL A 49 -0.65 15.58 3.97
C VAL A 49 0.42 16.60 3.59
N GLY A 50 0.38 17.15 2.38
CA GLY A 50 1.36 18.12 1.91
C GLY A 50 1.30 19.49 2.60
N SER A 51 0.16 19.84 3.21
CA SER A 51 -0.02 21.11 3.92
C SER A 51 0.66 21.17 5.29
N ASP A 52 1.01 20.02 5.88
CA ASP A 52 1.69 19.94 7.18
C ASP A 52 2.78 18.86 7.17
N PRO A 53 4.08 19.23 7.22
CA PRO A 53 5.17 18.26 7.22
C PRO A 53 5.13 17.28 8.41
N ALA A 54 4.48 17.64 9.52
CA ALA A 54 4.31 16.73 10.65
C ALA A 54 3.51 15.48 10.29
N ARG A 55 2.61 15.56 9.29
CA ARG A 55 1.81 14.42 8.82
C ARG A 55 2.64 13.37 8.12
N ALA A 56 3.59 13.79 7.29
CA ALA A 56 4.54 12.86 6.67
C ALA A 56 5.35 12.12 7.76
N THR A 57 5.85 12.84 8.77
CA THR A 57 6.52 12.23 9.93
C THR A 57 5.60 11.30 10.73
N GLN A 58 4.32 11.65 10.88
CA GLN A 58 3.33 10.80 11.55
C GLN A 58 3.11 9.49 10.77
N ILE A 59 3.01 9.56 9.44
CA ILE A 59 2.91 8.37 8.58
C ILE A 59 4.16 7.50 8.71
N GLU A 60 5.36 8.09 8.70
CA GLU A 60 6.60 7.35 8.94
C GLU A 60 6.60 6.63 10.29
N SER A 61 6.03 7.25 11.34
CA SER A 61 5.90 6.62 12.65
C SER A 61 4.95 5.41 12.61
N TRP A 62 3.84 5.48 11.86
CA TRP A 62 2.94 4.33 11.67
C TRP A 62 3.67 3.18 10.96
N VAL A 63 4.45 3.49 9.94
CA VAL A 63 5.29 2.49 9.25
C VAL A 63 6.31 1.87 10.22
N ALA A 64 6.95 2.68 11.06
CA ALA A 64 7.88 2.21 12.07
C ALA A 64 7.22 1.29 13.12
N SER A 65 5.94 1.50 13.43
CA SER A 65 5.13 0.64 14.30
C SER A 65 4.64 -0.65 13.62
N GLY A 66 4.87 -0.80 12.31
CA GLY A 66 4.56 -2.01 11.55
C GLY A 66 3.30 -1.91 10.68
N HIS A 67 2.66 -0.74 10.59
CA HIS A 67 1.62 -0.52 9.58
C HIS A 67 2.24 -0.51 8.17
N GLU A 68 1.47 -0.97 7.18
CA GLU A 68 1.81 -0.80 5.77
C GLU A 68 1.09 0.45 5.24
N VAL A 69 1.75 1.19 4.34
CA VAL A 69 1.16 2.38 3.69
C VAL A 69 1.37 2.30 2.18
N GLY A 70 0.44 2.87 1.43
CA GLY A 70 0.43 2.78 -0.01
C GLY A 70 -0.50 3.78 -0.69
N GLY A 71 -0.50 3.75 -2.02
CA GLY A 71 -1.44 4.50 -2.86
C GLY A 71 -2.62 3.64 -3.28
N HIS A 72 -3.80 4.25 -3.36
CA HIS A 72 -5.02 3.71 -3.95
C HIS A 72 -5.44 4.61 -5.11
N HIS A 73 -5.85 4.05 -6.24
CA HIS A 73 -6.25 4.85 -7.40
C HIS A 73 -7.45 4.26 -8.12
N HIS A 74 -8.45 5.10 -8.35
CA HIS A 74 -9.62 4.89 -9.19
C HIS A 74 -9.38 5.40 -10.60
N VAL A 75 -9.46 4.50 -11.57
CA VAL A 75 -9.47 4.83 -13.00
C VAL A 75 -10.77 5.55 -13.39
N LEU A 76 -10.80 6.18 -14.58
CA LEU A 76 -11.94 6.96 -15.06
C LEU A 76 -13.27 6.18 -15.07
N THR A 77 -13.22 4.88 -15.34
CA THR A 77 -14.40 4.00 -15.41
C THR A 77 -14.85 3.46 -14.04
N HIS A 78 -14.18 3.86 -12.95
CA HIS A 78 -14.48 3.34 -11.62
C HIS A 78 -15.77 3.99 -11.04
N PRO A 79 -16.69 3.20 -10.46
CA PRO A 79 -17.97 3.73 -9.94
C PRO A 79 -17.84 4.74 -8.78
N ALA A 80 -16.75 4.66 -8.00
CA ALA A 80 -16.52 5.55 -6.86
C ALA A 80 -15.98 6.93 -7.25
N GLY A 81 -15.93 7.25 -8.55
CA GLY A 81 -15.39 8.50 -9.06
C GLY A 81 -13.92 8.36 -9.47
N TRP A 82 -13.52 9.18 -10.43
CA TRP A 82 -12.15 9.23 -10.93
C TRP A 82 -11.30 10.16 -10.07
N ASP A 83 -10.06 9.76 -9.76
CA ASP A 83 -9.14 10.63 -9.01
C ASP A 83 -8.43 11.67 -9.88
N GLY A 84 -8.70 11.71 -11.18
CA GLY A 84 -8.14 12.70 -12.11
C GLY A 84 -6.81 12.33 -12.77
N TYR A 85 -6.19 11.20 -12.40
CA TYR A 85 -4.93 10.76 -13.01
C TYR A 85 -5.16 9.65 -14.04
N SER A 86 -4.51 9.75 -15.20
CA SER A 86 -4.50 8.69 -16.22
C SER A 86 -3.36 8.88 -17.21
N SER A 87 -2.74 7.78 -17.64
CA SER A 87 -1.77 7.77 -18.74
C SER A 87 -2.42 7.50 -20.11
N GLU A 88 -3.73 7.27 -20.16
CA GLU A 88 -4.46 7.11 -21.41
C GLU A 88 -4.67 8.48 -22.06
N ALA A 89 -4.21 8.64 -23.30
CA ALA A 89 -4.26 9.93 -23.99
C ALA A 89 -5.68 10.49 -24.12
N ALA A 90 -6.69 9.62 -24.27
CA ALA A 90 -8.09 10.01 -24.37
C ALA A 90 -8.61 10.73 -23.10
N ASP A 91 -8.08 10.38 -21.93
CA ASP A 91 -8.56 10.89 -20.64
C ASP A 91 -8.06 12.31 -20.34
N SER A 92 -6.98 12.76 -21.02
CA SER A 92 -6.37 14.09 -20.82
C SER A 92 -7.29 15.27 -21.13
N THR A 93 -8.40 15.02 -21.85
CA THR A 93 -9.41 16.04 -22.19
C THR A 93 -10.67 15.95 -21.32
N THR A 94 -10.74 14.96 -20.44
CA THR A 94 -11.88 14.74 -19.55
C THR A 94 -11.86 15.78 -18.42
N ALA A 95 -13.04 16.31 -18.09
CA ALA A 95 -13.19 17.22 -16.97
C ALA A 95 -12.69 16.55 -15.68
N GLY A 96 -11.82 17.24 -14.93
CA GLY A 96 -11.20 16.70 -13.73
C GLY A 96 -9.84 16.01 -13.95
N TYR A 97 -9.28 16.03 -15.17
CA TYR A 97 -7.90 15.58 -15.40
C TYR A 97 -6.90 16.43 -14.61
N LEU A 98 -6.06 15.77 -13.81
CA LEU A 98 -5.04 16.35 -12.94
C LEU A 98 -3.60 16.05 -13.40
N GLY A 99 -3.40 15.01 -14.22
CA GLY A 99 -2.08 14.61 -14.70
C GLY A 99 -2.01 13.13 -15.07
N ASP A 100 -0.81 12.65 -15.35
CA ASP A 100 -0.57 11.24 -15.67
C ASP A 100 -0.27 10.40 -14.42
N MET A 101 -0.09 9.09 -14.60
CA MET A 101 0.25 8.21 -13.47
C MET A 101 1.62 8.49 -12.85
N ASN A 102 2.55 9.14 -13.56
CA ASN A 102 3.82 9.57 -12.98
C ASN A 102 3.62 10.79 -12.07
N ASP A 103 2.73 11.71 -12.43
CA ASP A 103 2.35 12.83 -11.57
C ASP A 103 1.72 12.32 -10.27
N TRP A 104 0.85 11.31 -10.35
CA TRP A 104 0.31 10.66 -9.15
C TRP A 104 1.42 10.00 -8.32
N LEU A 105 2.30 9.21 -8.93
CA LEU A 105 3.40 8.57 -8.21
C LEU A 105 4.34 9.58 -7.55
N ALA A 106 4.57 10.75 -8.17
CA ALA A 106 5.35 11.82 -7.58
C ALA A 106 4.66 12.42 -6.33
N ALA A 107 3.36 12.69 -6.41
CA ALA A 107 2.57 13.15 -5.26
C ALA A 107 2.57 12.10 -4.12
N LEU A 108 2.37 10.83 -4.45
CA LEU A 108 2.43 9.72 -3.49
C LEU A 108 3.80 9.61 -2.83
N THR A 109 4.89 9.74 -3.60
CA THR A 109 6.26 9.69 -3.07
C THR A 109 6.53 10.88 -2.14
N SER A 110 5.99 12.06 -2.44
CA SER A 110 6.09 13.23 -1.57
C SER A 110 5.37 13.02 -0.24
N MET A 111 4.24 12.30 -0.23
CA MET A 111 3.53 11.95 1.00
C MET A 111 4.24 10.85 1.79
N LEU A 112 4.91 9.93 1.10
CA LEU A 112 5.47 8.71 1.66
C LEU A 112 6.98 8.59 1.38
N PRO A 113 7.82 9.54 1.83
CA PRO A 113 9.21 9.67 1.38
C PRO A 113 10.12 8.49 1.77
N SER A 114 9.82 7.80 2.87
CA SER A 114 10.55 6.61 3.31
C SER A 114 10.02 5.29 2.74
N SER A 115 9.01 5.36 1.87
CA SER A 115 8.29 4.21 1.36
C SER A 115 8.78 3.89 -0.07
N VAL A 116 9.18 2.64 -0.32
CA VAL A 116 9.43 2.16 -1.68
C VAL A 116 8.07 2.08 -2.41
N ALA A 117 7.84 2.97 -3.37
CA ALA A 117 6.77 2.81 -4.35
C ALA A 117 7.12 1.62 -5.25
N ASN A 118 6.59 0.44 -4.93
CA ASN A 118 6.87 -0.75 -5.72
C ASN A 118 5.92 -0.79 -6.93
N ARG A 119 6.41 -0.31 -8.09
CA ARG A 119 5.74 -0.43 -9.39
C ARG A 119 5.91 -1.87 -9.90
N ASP A 120 5.31 -2.84 -9.21
CA ASP A 120 5.37 -4.25 -9.61
C ASP A 120 4.51 -4.47 -10.88
N GLY A 121 5.11 -4.14 -12.02
CA GLY A 121 4.52 -4.35 -13.35
C GLY A 121 5.49 -4.15 -14.52
N LEU A 122 6.64 -3.48 -14.35
CA LEU A 122 7.52 -3.13 -15.49
C LEU A 122 9.03 -3.33 -15.30
N GLU A 123 9.54 -3.71 -14.13
CA GLU A 123 10.99 -3.91 -13.93
C GLU A 123 11.37 -5.37 -13.64
N PRO A 124 12.45 -5.92 -14.25
CA PRO A 124 12.99 -7.22 -13.88
C PRO A 124 13.48 -7.20 -12.43
N ARG A 125 12.95 -8.12 -11.62
CA ARG A 125 13.27 -8.30 -10.19
C ARG A 125 14.78 -8.14 -9.92
N ARG A 126 15.21 -7.03 -9.29
CA ARG A 126 16.52 -7.00 -8.62
C ARG A 126 16.44 -7.95 -7.42
N ARG A 127 17.15 -9.07 -7.49
CA ARG A 127 17.37 -9.94 -6.31
C ARG A 127 18.19 -9.16 -5.30
N LEU A 128 17.57 -8.76 -4.20
CA LEU A 128 18.30 -8.31 -3.01
C LEU A 128 19.03 -9.51 -2.37
N PRO A 129 20.20 -9.29 -1.75
CA PRO A 129 21.02 -10.36 -1.20
C PRO A 129 20.33 -11.07 -0.02
N ARG A 130 20.50 -12.39 0.00
CA ARG A 130 19.96 -13.29 1.02
C ARG A 130 20.69 -13.06 2.35
N TRP A 131 19.97 -12.60 3.37
CA TRP A 131 20.48 -12.57 4.74
C TRP A 131 20.58 -13.98 5.33
N SER A 132 21.78 -14.33 5.80
CA SER A 132 22.09 -15.51 6.60
C SER A 132 22.55 -15.06 7.98
N GLY A 133 21.65 -14.96 8.95
CA GLY A 133 22.04 -14.56 10.29
C GLY A 133 20.90 -14.29 11.25
N LEU A 134 20.23 -15.34 11.73
CA LEU A 134 19.59 -15.33 13.05
C LEU A 134 19.87 -16.68 13.74
N PRO A 135 20.18 -16.67 15.05
CA PRO A 135 20.48 -17.90 15.80
C PRO A 135 19.21 -18.73 16.05
N ASP A 136 19.37 -20.04 15.80
CA ASP A 136 18.42 -21.12 16.03
C ASP A 136 17.98 -21.19 17.51
N ARG A 137 16.80 -20.65 17.84
CA ARG A 137 16.11 -21.01 19.09
C ARG A 137 15.22 -22.21 18.80
N ARG A 138 15.77 -23.40 19.04
CA ARG A 138 15.03 -24.67 19.11
C ARG A 138 14.05 -24.63 20.27
N LEU A 139 12.76 -24.53 19.97
CA LEU A 139 11.73 -25.15 20.79
C LEU A 139 11.40 -26.49 20.13
N GLY A 140 11.73 -27.57 20.84
CA GLY A 140 11.62 -28.93 20.36
C GLY A 140 10.17 -29.33 20.12
N PHE A 141 9.92 -29.84 18.92
CA PHE A 141 8.93 -30.87 18.65
C PHE A 141 9.50 -31.75 17.54
N ASP A 142 9.93 -32.94 17.94
CA ASP A 142 10.34 -34.03 17.04
C ASP A 142 9.10 -34.70 16.46
N SER A 143 8.99 -34.71 15.12
CA SER A 143 8.53 -35.87 14.32
C SER A 143 8.49 -35.51 12.82
N GLU A 144 9.46 -36.02 12.06
CA GLU A 144 9.35 -36.27 10.61
C GLU A 144 8.50 -37.54 10.42
N PRO A 145 7.55 -37.58 9.45
CA PRO A 145 7.92 -37.54 8.04
C PRO A 145 6.91 -36.80 7.15
N LEU A 146 7.32 -35.70 6.53
CA LEU A 146 6.69 -35.17 5.31
C LEU A 146 7.67 -34.25 4.55
N ARG A 147 8.93 -34.70 4.41
CA ARG A 147 9.90 -34.14 3.47
C ARG A 147 9.73 -34.77 2.10
N ARG A 148 8.73 -34.31 1.34
CA ARG A 148 8.72 -34.24 -0.14
C ARG A 148 7.33 -33.77 -0.58
N GLY A 149 7.26 -32.54 -1.09
CA GLY A 149 6.05 -32.04 -1.76
C GLY A 149 5.54 -30.68 -1.30
N LEU A 150 6.38 -29.74 -0.85
CA LEU A 150 5.93 -28.36 -0.65
C LEU A 150 7.10 -27.35 -0.63
N ARG A 151 8.04 -27.46 -1.58
CA ARG A 151 9.15 -26.49 -1.70
C ARG A 151 8.99 -25.43 -2.79
N ASP A 152 7.93 -25.48 -3.59
CA ASP A 152 7.79 -24.62 -4.78
C ASP A 152 6.57 -23.68 -4.80
N ARG A 153 5.92 -23.38 -3.65
CA ARG A 153 4.66 -22.60 -3.70
C ARG A 153 4.50 -21.34 -2.87
N LEU A 154 5.51 -20.88 -2.14
CA LEU A 154 5.39 -19.61 -1.41
C LEU A 154 6.69 -18.80 -1.50
N SER A 155 6.81 -18.02 -2.57
CA SER A 155 7.78 -16.92 -2.65
C SER A 155 7.16 -15.78 -3.44
N GLY A 156 6.72 -14.75 -2.72
CA GLY A 156 6.21 -13.50 -3.29
C GLY A 156 4.70 -13.40 -3.26
N THR A 157 4.15 -12.89 -2.17
CA THR A 157 2.80 -12.31 -2.17
C THR A 157 2.87 -10.95 -2.86
N THR A 158 2.68 -10.95 -4.18
CA THR A 158 2.21 -9.80 -4.94
C THR A 158 0.70 -9.74 -4.73
N LEU A 159 0.20 -8.66 -4.10
CA LEU A 159 -1.23 -8.44 -3.95
C LEU A 159 -1.71 -7.64 -5.16
N LEU A 160 -2.19 -8.35 -6.19
CA LEU A 160 -3.11 -7.77 -7.17
C LEU A 160 -4.52 -8.08 -6.64
N CYS A 161 -5.25 -7.05 -6.20
CA CYS A 161 -6.70 -7.19 -6.03
C CYS A 161 -7.34 -7.21 -7.43
N GLY A 162 -7.35 -8.39 -8.05
CA GLY A 162 -8.12 -8.68 -9.26
C GLY A 162 -9.09 -9.82 -8.97
N GLY A 163 -10.32 -9.46 -8.58
CA GLY A 163 -11.42 -10.42 -8.40
C GLY A 163 -12.36 -10.46 -9.61
N ALA A 164 -12.12 -11.40 -10.54
CA ALA A 164 -13.02 -11.89 -11.60
C ALA A 164 -13.42 -10.91 -12.74
N PRO A 165 -13.83 -11.39 -13.93
CA PRO A 165 -13.59 -10.73 -15.22
C PRO A 165 -14.68 -9.71 -15.53
N ILE A 166 -14.60 -8.55 -14.92
CA ILE A 166 -15.13 -7.32 -15.49
C ILE A 166 -14.01 -6.29 -15.37
N ILE A 167 -13.72 -5.62 -16.48
CA ILE A 167 -12.61 -4.68 -16.63
C ILE A 167 -12.80 -3.51 -15.66
N PHE A 168 -12.36 -3.65 -14.41
CA PHE A 168 -12.35 -2.60 -13.39
C PHE A 168 -11.00 -2.67 -12.68
N GLY A 169 -10.06 -1.83 -13.13
CA GLY A 169 -8.72 -1.77 -12.56
C GLY A 169 -8.69 -0.80 -11.39
N CYS A 170 -8.40 -1.28 -10.19
CA CYS A 170 -7.84 -0.46 -9.11
C CYS A 170 -6.34 -0.76 -9.05
N LEU A 171 -5.51 0.28 -8.97
CA LEU A 171 -4.06 0.12 -8.75
C LEU A 171 -3.73 0.46 -7.30
N SER A 172 -3.31 -0.55 -6.55
CA SER A 172 -2.74 -0.36 -5.22
C SER A 172 -1.21 -0.46 -5.28
N VAL A 173 -0.49 0.57 -4.80
CA VAL A 173 0.97 0.53 -4.65
C VAL A 173 1.26 0.41 -3.16
N ILE A 174 1.77 -0.73 -2.71
CA ILE A 174 2.06 -0.96 -1.28
C ILE A 174 3.56 -0.92 -1.06
N SER A 175 3.99 -0.12 -0.08
CA SER A 175 5.37 -0.15 0.39
C SER A 175 5.55 -1.22 1.47
N LYS A 176 6.59 -2.03 1.34
CA LYS A 176 6.96 -3.06 2.32
C LYS A 176 8.37 -2.82 2.83
N ASN A 177 8.49 -2.35 4.06
CA ASN A 177 9.76 -2.33 4.79
C ASN A 177 9.81 -3.52 5.76
N TRP A 178 10.39 -4.63 5.32
CA TRP A 178 10.74 -5.74 6.21
C TRP A 178 12.14 -5.49 6.76
N LYS A 179 12.26 -5.22 8.06
CA LYS A 179 13.53 -5.29 8.80
C LYS A 179 13.72 -6.69 9.37
#